data_AF-A0A3D2S8C8-F1
#
_entry.id   AF-A0A3D2S8C8-F1
#
_cell.length_a   1.000
_cell.length_b   1.000
_cell.length_c   1.000
_cell.angle_alpha   90.00
_cell.angle_beta   90.00
_cell.angle_gamma   90.00
#
_symmetry.space_group_name_H-M   'P 1'
#
loop_
_entity.id
_entity.type
_entity.pdbx_description
1 polymer ?
#
loop_
_entity_poly.entity_id
_entity_poly.type
_entity_poly.pdbx_seq_one_letter_code
_entity_poly.pdbx_strand_id
1 'polypeptide(L)'
;DFDNTITTVPTYAFISNSFKNWRGMSETGARRIKRAVVLKQSRIRYADAAFIEKIRQLDVMKDYVATMTFPDPASIKGPSDTRYTNIGLFRNYLQAYLKQHRKLNHNFTTMVRQLAPDEKGLPLEIYCFANTIKWIEYENIQSDIMDHVLAAATYFDLEIAQIPTSGDIADLKSVLPSKG
;
A
#
# COMPACT_ATOMS: atom_id res chain seq x y z
N ASP A 1 -4.57 30.05 -6.38
CA ASP A 1 -5.41 29.17 -7.19
C ASP A 1 -4.64 28.54 -8.33
N PHE A 2 -5.08 27.37 -8.79
CA PHE A 2 -4.55 26.71 -9.99
C PHE A 2 -5.20 27.24 -11.29
N ASP A 3 -5.95 28.34 -11.21
CA ASP A 3 -6.71 28.95 -12.32
C ASP A 3 -6.12 30.28 -12.83
N ASN A 4 -4.79 30.48 -12.75
CA ASN A 4 -4.10 31.67 -13.28
C ASN A 4 -4.67 33.04 -12.84
N THR A 5 -5.46 33.08 -11.77
CA THR A 5 -6.02 34.31 -11.20
C THR A 5 -5.01 34.94 -10.25
N ILE A 6 -4.68 36.21 -10.49
CA ILE A 6 -3.86 37.03 -9.59
C ILE A 6 -4.75 37.39 -8.39
N THR A 7 -4.51 36.76 -7.25
CA THR A 7 -5.21 37.05 -5.99
C THR A 7 -4.37 38.01 -5.15
N THR A 8 -4.88 39.22 -4.90
CA THR A 8 -4.25 40.15 -3.94
C THR A 8 -4.55 39.66 -2.53
N VAL A 9 -3.50 39.19 -1.83
CA VAL A 9 -3.62 38.67 -0.47
C VAL A 9 -3.52 39.83 0.54
N PRO A 10 -4.55 40.09 1.37
CA PRO A 10 -4.47 41.11 2.41
C PRO A 10 -3.40 40.76 3.45
N THR A 11 -2.72 41.76 4.00
CA THR A 11 -1.60 41.62 4.95
C THR A 11 -1.92 40.85 6.24
N TYR A 12 -3.21 40.69 6.61
CA TYR A 12 -3.62 39.90 7.77
C TYR A 12 -3.65 38.38 7.54
N ALA A 13 -3.57 37.90 6.29
CA ALA A 13 -3.50 36.47 5.99
C ALA A 13 -2.14 35.83 6.32
N PHE A 14 -1.13 36.63 6.71
CA PHE A 14 0.19 36.16 7.11
C PHE A 14 0.23 35.46 8.47
N ILE A 15 -0.77 35.66 9.34
CA ILE A 15 -0.71 35.22 10.76
C ILE A 15 -1.43 33.88 10.99
N SER A 16 -2.30 33.40 10.10
CA SER A 16 -3.18 32.27 10.43
C SER A 16 -3.31 31.15 9.40
N ASN A 17 -2.75 31.30 8.20
CA ASN A 17 -2.70 30.19 7.27
C ASN A 17 -1.31 29.59 7.32
N SER A 18 -1.21 28.35 7.84
CA SER A 18 -0.06 27.51 7.57
C SER A 18 0.06 27.43 6.04
N PHE A 19 0.90 28.26 5.45
CA PHE A 19 1.32 28.06 4.07
C PHE A 19 1.72 26.59 4.01
N LYS A 20 1.00 25.78 3.22
CA LYS A 20 1.45 24.39 2.95
C LYS A 20 2.90 24.56 2.55
N ASN A 21 3.81 24.13 3.42
CA ASN A 21 5.21 24.52 3.35
C ASN A 21 5.84 23.73 2.19
N TRP A 22 5.60 24.19 0.96
CA TRP A 22 6.19 23.66 -0.27
C TRP A 22 7.67 23.99 -0.37
N ARG A 23 8.17 24.88 0.50
CA ARG A 23 9.59 25.24 0.57
C ARG A 23 10.45 24.01 0.84
N GLY A 24 10.07 23.19 1.83
CA GLY A 24 10.77 21.93 2.10
C GLY A 24 10.75 20.93 0.94
N MET A 25 9.69 20.93 0.12
CA MET A 25 9.63 20.10 -1.09
C MET A 25 10.52 20.66 -2.21
N SER A 26 10.53 21.98 -2.42
CA SER A 26 11.40 22.64 -3.41
C SER A 26 12.88 22.58 -3.04
N GLU A 27 13.21 22.66 -1.74
CA GLU A 27 14.59 22.64 -1.24
C GLU A 27 15.19 21.22 -1.28
N THR A 28 14.37 20.20 -1.05
CA THR A 28 14.82 18.79 -1.07
C THR A 28 14.73 18.13 -2.44
N GLY A 29 13.98 18.73 -3.37
CA GLY A 29 13.66 18.11 -4.66
C GLY A 29 12.81 16.84 -4.53
N ALA A 30 12.21 16.58 -3.35
CA ALA A 30 11.47 15.36 -3.07
C ALA A 30 10.02 15.65 -2.70
N ARG A 31 9.10 14.82 -3.18
CA ARG A 31 7.66 14.93 -2.88
C ARG A 31 7.14 13.65 -2.23
N ARG A 32 6.47 13.80 -1.09
CA ARG A 32 5.92 12.67 -0.35
C ARG A 32 4.73 12.02 -1.06
N ILE A 33 4.82 10.72 -1.27
CA ILE A 33 3.71 9.83 -1.61
C ILE A 33 3.18 9.22 -0.31
N LYS A 34 1.89 9.44 -0.03
CA LYS A 34 1.17 8.87 1.12
C LYS A 34 -0.20 8.39 0.64
N ARG A 35 -0.32 7.11 0.35
CA ARG A 35 -1.54 6.47 -0.17
C ARG A 35 -1.79 5.17 0.58
N ALA A 36 -3.03 4.69 0.58
CA ALA A 36 -3.35 3.40 1.18
C ALA A 36 -4.29 2.60 0.28
N VAL A 37 -4.14 1.28 0.31
CA VAL A 37 -5.15 0.32 -0.16
C VAL A 37 -5.83 -0.30 1.05
N VAL A 38 -7.12 -0.62 0.96
CA VAL A 38 -7.83 -1.31 2.04
C VAL A 38 -7.92 -2.79 1.69
N LEU A 39 -7.53 -3.67 2.61
CA LEU A 39 -7.55 -5.12 2.41
C LEU A 39 -8.75 -5.75 3.14
N LYS A 40 -9.36 -6.78 2.54
CA LYS A 40 -10.39 -7.58 3.22
C LYS A 40 -9.76 -8.44 4.32
N GLN A 41 -10.14 -8.17 5.57
CA GLN A 41 -9.60 -8.88 6.73
C GLN A 41 -9.86 -10.39 6.71
N SER A 42 -10.97 -10.83 6.10
CA SER A 42 -11.32 -12.25 5.93
C SER A 42 -10.36 -13.04 5.04
N ARG A 43 -9.47 -12.38 4.29
CA ARG A 43 -8.44 -13.01 3.46
C ARG A 43 -7.08 -13.11 4.16
N ILE A 44 -6.96 -12.62 5.39
CA ILE A 44 -5.72 -12.70 6.15
C ILE A 44 -5.60 -14.12 6.73
N ARG A 45 -4.49 -14.78 6.44
CA ARG A 45 -4.20 -16.15 6.89
C ARG A 45 -2.73 -16.33 7.22
N TYR A 46 -2.43 -17.40 7.96
CA TYR A 46 -1.07 -17.89 8.07
C TYR A 46 -0.56 -18.39 6.71
N ALA A 47 0.72 -18.15 6.46
CA ALA A 47 1.42 -18.67 5.31
C ALA A 47 1.78 -20.14 5.57
N ASP A 48 1.27 -21.02 4.72
CA ASP A 48 1.68 -22.43 4.69
C ASP A 48 3.03 -22.59 3.96
N ALA A 49 3.60 -23.80 4.03
CA ALA A 49 4.89 -24.10 3.43
C ALA A 49 4.90 -23.87 1.91
N ALA A 50 3.83 -24.21 1.20
CA ALA A 50 3.76 -24.03 -0.25
C ALA A 50 3.72 -22.55 -0.64
N PHE A 51 2.97 -21.73 0.10
CA PHE A 51 2.95 -20.29 -0.07
C PHE A 51 4.31 -19.66 0.22
N ILE A 52 5.00 -20.13 1.26
CA ILE A 52 6.36 -19.70 1.56
C ILE A 52 7.30 -19.98 0.39
N GLU A 53 7.30 -21.20 -0.18
CA GLU A 53 8.14 -21.52 -1.34
C GLU A 53 7.80 -20.62 -2.54
N LYS A 54 6.52 -20.34 -2.78
CA LYS A 54 6.08 -19.37 -3.80
C LYS A 54 6.67 -17.97 -3.58
N ILE A 55 6.78 -17.52 -2.32
CA ILE A 55 7.42 -16.23 -1.99
C ILE A 55 8.94 -16.28 -2.16
N ARG A 56 9.59 -17.42 -1.87
CA ARG A 56 11.06 -17.57 -2.05
C ARG A 56 11.52 -17.39 -3.50
N GLN A 57 10.66 -17.69 -4.46
CA GLN A 57 10.95 -17.50 -5.88
C GLN A 57 10.94 -16.03 -6.33
N LEU A 58 10.47 -15.11 -5.48
CA LEU A 58 10.45 -13.68 -5.82
C LEU A 58 11.84 -13.06 -5.63
N ASP A 59 12.46 -12.64 -6.73
CA ASP A 59 13.78 -12.00 -6.70
C ASP A 59 13.84 -10.79 -5.76
N VAL A 60 12.81 -9.95 -5.74
CA VAL A 60 12.72 -8.77 -4.87
C VAL A 60 12.71 -9.13 -3.38
N MET A 61 12.36 -10.37 -3.03
CA MET A 61 12.28 -10.85 -1.65
C MET A 61 13.52 -11.60 -1.18
N LYS A 62 14.53 -11.82 -2.04
CA LYS A 62 15.72 -12.66 -1.72
C LYS A 62 16.36 -12.28 -0.38
N ASP A 63 16.64 -11.01 -0.17
CA ASP A 63 17.28 -10.53 1.06
C ASP A 63 16.38 -10.74 2.29
N TYR A 64 15.08 -10.52 2.15
CA TYR A 64 14.13 -10.70 3.25
C TYR A 64 13.97 -12.19 3.59
N VAL A 65 13.82 -13.03 2.57
CA VAL A 65 13.70 -14.49 2.72
C VAL A 65 14.95 -15.08 3.38
N ALA A 66 16.14 -14.56 3.10
CA ALA A 66 17.37 -14.99 3.75
C ALA A 66 17.39 -14.75 5.27
N THR A 67 16.56 -13.82 5.77
CA THR A 67 16.40 -13.54 7.20
C THR A 67 15.24 -14.30 7.85
N MET A 68 14.49 -15.08 7.06
CA MET A 68 13.36 -15.85 7.59
C MET A 68 13.81 -17.07 8.35
N THR A 69 13.23 -17.26 9.52
CA THR A 69 13.33 -18.51 10.27
C THR A 69 11.99 -19.21 10.15
N PHE A 70 11.99 -20.34 9.45
CA PHE A 70 10.79 -21.16 9.34
C PHE A 70 10.69 -22.03 10.59
N PRO A 71 9.61 -21.90 11.39
CA PRO A 71 9.38 -22.83 12.47
C PRO A 71 9.18 -24.23 11.89
N ASP A 72 9.75 -25.24 12.54
CA ASP A 72 9.49 -26.64 12.21
C ASP A 72 7.97 -26.89 12.24
N PRO A 73 7.34 -27.43 11.17
CA PRO A 73 5.92 -27.74 11.19
C PRO A 73 5.49 -28.57 12.41
N ALA A 74 6.34 -29.46 12.92
CA ALA A 74 6.06 -30.25 14.11
C ALA A 74 6.04 -29.43 15.41
N SER A 75 6.61 -28.21 15.38
CA SER A 75 6.62 -27.28 16.52
C SER A 75 5.36 -26.40 16.60
N ILE A 76 4.52 -26.39 15.56
CA ILE A 76 3.28 -25.60 15.53
C ILE A 76 2.19 -26.34 16.30
N LYS A 77 1.89 -25.87 17.50
CA LYS A 77 0.89 -26.40 18.44
C LYS A 77 -0.40 -25.56 18.46
N GLY A 78 -0.36 -24.31 17.99
CA GLY A 78 -1.55 -23.47 18.00
C GLY A 78 -1.36 -22.02 17.52
N PRO A 79 -2.35 -21.15 17.77
CA PRO A 79 -2.33 -19.74 17.34
C PRO A 79 -1.22 -18.89 17.96
N SER A 80 -0.72 -19.29 19.13
CA SER A 80 0.33 -18.60 19.87
C SER A 80 1.73 -18.74 19.24
N ASP A 81 1.91 -19.69 18.32
CA ASP A 81 3.19 -19.89 17.66
C ASP A 81 3.43 -18.82 16.60
N THR A 82 4.63 -18.25 16.61
CA THR A 82 5.02 -17.21 15.66
C THR A 82 5.08 -17.79 14.25
N ARG A 83 4.18 -17.34 13.39
CA ARG A 83 4.08 -17.78 12.00
C ARG A 83 3.97 -16.58 11.08
N TYR A 84 4.53 -16.71 9.88
CA TYR A 84 4.33 -15.72 8.82
C TYR A 84 2.87 -15.70 8.39
N THR A 85 2.39 -14.52 8.00
CA THR A 85 1.06 -14.33 7.43
C THR A 85 1.19 -13.80 6.02
N ASN A 86 0.22 -14.08 5.15
CA ASN A 86 0.22 -13.59 3.79
C ASN A 86 0.30 -12.04 3.72
N ILE A 87 -0.42 -11.34 4.60
CA ILE A 87 -0.32 -9.87 4.72
C ILE A 87 1.04 -9.39 5.22
N GLY A 88 1.67 -10.11 6.17
CA GLY A 88 3.01 -9.80 6.63
C GLY A 88 4.03 -9.93 5.50
N LEU A 89 3.93 -11.00 4.71
CA LEU A 89 4.77 -11.24 3.54
C LEU A 89 4.55 -10.19 2.45
N PHE A 90 3.29 -9.83 2.18
CA PHE A 90 2.96 -8.77 1.21
C PHE A 90 3.52 -7.41 1.63
N ARG A 91 3.42 -7.05 2.92
CA ARG A 91 4.00 -5.81 3.45
C ARG A 91 5.51 -5.75 3.24
N ASN A 92 6.22 -6.86 3.51
CA ASN A 92 7.67 -6.91 3.31
C ASN A 92 8.05 -6.91 1.82
N TYR A 93 7.26 -7.55 0.97
CA TYR A 93 7.39 -7.49 -0.49
C TYR A 93 7.31 -6.05 -0.99
N LEU A 94 6.27 -5.32 -0.61
CA LEU A 94 6.11 -3.92 -1.01
C LEU A 94 7.23 -3.04 -0.45
N GLN A 95 7.68 -3.31 0.78
CA GLN A 95 8.81 -2.59 1.37
C GLN A 95 10.10 -2.80 0.56
N ALA A 96 10.37 -4.03 0.12
CA ALA A 96 11.53 -4.36 -0.71
C ALA A 96 11.41 -3.76 -2.12
N TYR A 97 10.23 -3.87 -2.73
CA TYR A 97 9.90 -3.23 -4.01
C TYR A 97 10.18 -1.72 -3.99
N LEU A 98 9.67 -1.00 -2.98
CA LEU A 98 9.89 0.45 -2.86
C LEU A 98 11.37 0.80 -2.61
N LYS A 99 12.11 -0.02 -1.85
CA LYS A 99 13.55 0.20 -1.62
C LYS A 99 14.39 0.06 -2.89
N GLN A 100 13.93 -0.71 -3.87
CA GLN A 100 14.61 -0.90 -5.17
C GLN A 100 14.11 0.08 -6.25
N HIS A 101 13.06 0.87 -5.96
CA HIS A 101 12.39 1.71 -6.95
C HIS A 101 13.17 2.98 -7.30
N ARG A 102 13.79 2.99 -8.48
CA ARG A 102 14.70 4.06 -8.98
C ARG A 102 14.16 5.49 -8.98
N LYS A 103 12.84 5.69 -9.05
CA LYS A 103 12.21 7.03 -9.03
C LYS A 103 11.86 7.52 -7.62
N LEU A 104 12.23 6.77 -6.59
CA LEU A 104 12.06 7.19 -5.20
C LEU A 104 13.38 7.76 -4.65
N ASN A 105 13.24 8.69 -3.71
CA ASN A 105 14.36 9.24 -2.98
C ASN A 105 14.57 8.44 -1.68
N HIS A 106 15.58 7.59 -1.68
CA HIS A 106 15.89 6.68 -0.56
C HIS A 106 16.61 7.35 0.61
N ASN A 107 16.97 8.64 0.51
CA ASN A 107 17.49 9.41 1.64
C ASN A 107 16.37 9.78 2.64
N PHE A 108 15.11 9.63 2.24
CA PHE A 108 13.94 9.84 3.09
C PHE A 108 13.29 8.52 3.50
N THR A 109 12.45 8.59 4.52
CA THR A 109 11.71 7.45 5.05
C THR A 109 10.89 6.76 3.95
N THR A 110 11.11 5.46 3.81
CA THR A 110 10.29 4.56 2.98
C THR A 110 9.70 3.49 3.87
N MET A 111 8.38 3.40 3.93
CA MET A 111 7.67 2.53 4.86
C MET A 111 6.37 1.99 4.24
N VAL A 112 6.11 0.72 4.49
CA VAL A 112 4.79 0.09 4.30
C VAL A 112 4.25 -0.35 5.65
N ARG A 113 3.11 0.19 6.06
CA ARG A 113 2.53 -0.09 7.39
C ARG A 113 1.04 -0.32 7.34
N GLN A 114 0.52 -1.06 8.31
CA GLN A 114 -0.91 -1.18 8.54
C GLN A 114 -1.40 0.03 9.36
N LEU A 115 -2.57 0.55 9.02
CA LEU A 115 -3.30 1.48 9.88
C LEU A 115 -4.30 0.70 10.74
N ALA A 116 -4.98 1.39 11.67
CA ALA A 116 -6.04 0.78 12.44
C ALA A 116 -7.12 0.22 11.48
N PRO A 117 -7.59 -1.01 11.70
CA PRO A 117 -8.70 -1.57 10.92
C PRO A 117 -9.98 -0.78 11.19
N ASP A 118 -10.82 -0.69 10.18
CA ASP A 118 -12.16 -0.12 10.25
C ASP A 118 -13.19 -1.06 9.60
N GLU A 119 -14.44 -0.61 9.51
CA GLU A 119 -15.55 -1.35 8.89
C GLU A 119 -15.30 -1.69 7.41
N LYS A 120 -14.43 -0.93 6.72
CA LYS A 120 -14.09 -1.16 5.31
C LYS A 120 -13.00 -2.21 5.16
N GLY A 121 -12.17 -2.41 6.19
CA GLY A 121 -11.14 -3.44 6.21
C GLY A 121 -9.87 -3.00 6.92
N LEU A 122 -8.72 -3.51 6.46
CA LEU A 122 -7.42 -3.18 7.02
C LEU A 122 -6.62 -2.31 6.03
N PRO A 123 -6.45 -1.01 6.29
CA PRO A 123 -5.67 -0.15 5.41
C PRO A 123 -4.18 -0.47 5.48
N LEU A 124 -3.54 -0.63 4.32
CA LEU A 124 -2.11 -0.76 4.14
C LEU A 124 -1.58 0.52 3.48
N GLU A 125 -0.88 1.35 4.26
CA GLU A 125 -0.33 2.63 3.84
C GLU A 125 1.06 2.48 3.22
N ILE A 126 1.20 3.05 2.03
CA ILE A 126 2.45 3.27 1.30
C ILE A 126 2.93 4.68 1.61
N TYR A 127 4.09 4.78 2.24
CA TYR A 127 4.73 6.04 2.60
C TYR A 127 6.14 6.08 2.02
N CYS A 128 6.37 6.95 1.04
CA CYS A 128 7.69 7.14 0.44
C CYS A 128 7.81 8.54 -0.17
N PHE A 129 8.94 8.83 -0.80
CA PHE A 129 9.19 10.13 -1.44
C PHE A 129 9.62 9.91 -2.88
N ALA A 130 8.95 10.54 -3.83
CA ALA A 130 9.42 10.63 -5.21
C ALA A 130 10.64 11.55 -5.27
N ASN A 131 11.58 11.25 -6.16
CA ASN A 131 12.77 12.07 -6.41
C ASN A 131 12.53 13.24 -7.39
N THR A 132 11.26 13.65 -7.56
CA THR A 132 10.84 14.73 -8.44
C THR A 132 9.74 15.55 -7.77
N ILE A 133 9.70 16.83 -8.13
CA ILE A 133 8.64 17.77 -7.74
C ILE A 133 7.73 18.13 -8.92
N LYS A 134 8.09 17.73 -10.14
CA LYS A 134 7.29 18.00 -11.34
C LYS A 134 5.98 17.24 -11.24
N TRP A 135 4.88 17.96 -11.41
CA TRP A 135 3.54 17.44 -11.16
C TRP A 135 3.24 16.14 -11.92
N ILE A 136 3.42 16.15 -13.23
CA ILE A 136 3.08 15.00 -14.11
C ILE A 136 3.94 13.79 -13.76
N GLU A 137 5.26 13.98 -13.58
CA GLU A 137 6.16 12.88 -13.23
C GLU A 137 5.82 12.27 -11.87
N TYR A 138 5.51 13.12 -10.87
CA TYR A 138 5.09 12.67 -9.55
C TYR A 138 3.79 11.85 -9.61
N GLU A 139 2.76 12.33 -10.31
CA GLU A 139 1.50 11.60 -10.42
C GLU A 139 1.69 10.26 -11.11
N ASN A 140 2.51 10.20 -12.17
CA ASN A 140 2.83 8.93 -12.84
C ASN A 140 3.55 7.94 -11.89
N ILE A 141 4.54 8.40 -11.13
CA ILE A 141 5.25 7.54 -10.15
C ILE A 141 4.26 6.98 -9.12
N GLN A 142 3.38 7.82 -8.60
CA GLN A 142 2.39 7.41 -7.61
C GLN A 142 1.41 6.40 -8.22
N SER A 143 0.92 6.62 -9.44
CA SER A 143 0.01 5.69 -10.13
C SER A 143 0.68 4.35 -10.40
N ASP A 144 1.90 4.34 -10.97
CA ASP A 144 2.66 3.11 -11.25
C ASP A 144 2.84 2.24 -9.98
N ILE A 145 3.14 2.89 -8.84
CA ILE A 145 3.28 2.20 -7.54
C ILE A 145 1.95 1.60 -7.11
N MET A 146 0.85 2.35 -7.22
CA MET A 146 -0.46 1.86 -6.78
C MET A 146 -0.99 0.75 -7.70
N ASP A 147 -0.80 0.85 -9.01
CA ASP A 147 -1.16 -0.21 -9.97
C ASP A 147 -0.45 -1.51 -9.62
N HIS A 148 0.86 -1.42 -9.34
CA HIS A 148 1.63 -2.57 -8.89
C HIS A 148 1.10 -3.16 -7.56
N VAL A 149 0.83 -2.32 -6.56
CA VAL A 149 0.27 -2.75 -5.27
C VAL A 149 -1.05 -3.49 -5.45
N LEU A 150 -1.96 -2.94 -6.26
CA LEU A 150 -3.28 -3.50 -6.51
C LEU A 150 -3.19 -4.86 -7.21
N ALA A 151 -2.35 -4.96 -8.25
CA ALA A 151 -2.16 -6.21 -8.98
C ALA A 151 -1.46 -7.28 -8.12
N ALA A 152 -0.38 -6.90 -7.41
CA ALA A 152 0.41 -7.82 -6.61
C ALA A 152 -0.37 -8.39 -5.42
N ALA A 153 -1.38 -7.69 -4.89
CA ALA A 153 -2.19 -8.20 -3.77
C ALA A 153 -2.75 -9.60 -4.05
N THR A 154 -3.22 -9.85 -5.29
CA THR A 154 -3.77 -11.14 -5.69
C THR A 154 -2.73 -12.27 -5.66
N TYR A 155 -1.46 -11.99 -5.96
CA TYR A 155 -0.37 -12.97 -5.84
C TYR A 155 -0.16 -13.43 -4.40
N PHE A 156 -0.50 -12.58 -3.43
CA PHE A 156 -0.41 -12.87 -2.00
C PHE A 156 -1.70 -13.46 -1.41
N ASP A 157 -2.64 -13.90 -2.27
CA ASP A 157 -3.97 -14.36 -1.89
C ASP A 157 -4.73 -13.33 -1.01
N LEU A 158 -4.46 -12.05 -1.25
CA LEU A 158 -5.15 -10.93 -0.62
C LEU A 158 -6.15 -10.33 -1.59
N GLU A 159 -7.16 -9.69 -1.02
CA GLU A 159 -8.23 -9.05 -1.78
C GLU A 159 -8.37 -7.60 -1.34
N ILE A 160 -8.44 -6.70 -2.31
CA ILE A 160 -8.71 -5.28 -2.07
C ILE A 160 -10.18 -5.14 -1.68
N ALA A 161 -10.45 -4.47 -0.57
CA ALA A 161 -11.80 -4.16 -0.16
C ALA A 161 -12.40 -3.12 -1.11
N GLN A 162 -13.56 -3.46 -1.65
CA GLN A 162 -14.39 -2.57 -2.45
C GLN A 162 -15.77 -2.53 -1.81
N ILE A 163 -16.38 -1.34 -1.84
CA ILE A 163 -17.80 -1.23 -1.49
C ILE A 163 -18.57 -1.90 -2.64
N PRO A 164 -19.51 -2.81 -2.35
CA PRO A 164 -20.35 -3.41 -3.38
C PRO A 164 -21.00 -2.31 -4.21
N THR A 165 -20.81 -2.39 -5.52
CA THR A 165 -21.45 -1.49 -6.48
C THR A 165 -22.80 -2.05 -6.90
N SER A 166 -23.63 -1.23 -7.53
CA SER A 166 -24.93 -1.68 -8.05
C SER A 166 -24.81 -2.84 -9.05
N GLY A 167 -23.67 -2.97 -9.74
CA GLY A 167 -23.36 -4.09 -10.63
C GLY A 167 -23.21 -5.41 -9.86
N ASP A 168 -22.47 -5.40 -8.76
CA ASP A 168 -22.28 -6.60 -7.91
C ASP A 168 -23.61 -7.12 -7.33
N ILE A 169 -24.55 -6.21 -7.06
CA ILE A 169 -25.90 -6.54 -6.58
C ILE A 169 -26.76 -7.13 -7.72
N ALA A 170 -26.56 -6.67 -8.95
CA ALA A 170 -27.27 -7.20 -10.12
C ALA A 170 -26.83 -8.64 -10.43
N ASP A 171 -25.52 -8.91 -10.35
CA ASP A 171 -24.97 -10.26 -10.52
C ASP A 171 -25.49 -11.22 -9.44
N LEU A 172 -25.59 -10.77 -8.19
CA LEU A 172 -26.16 -11.57 -7.09
C LEU A 172 -27.64 -11.95 -7.34
N LYS A 173 -28.44 -11.06 -7.93
CA LYS A 173 -29.84 -11.34 -8.29
C LYS A 173 -29.96 -12.37 -9.41
N SER A 174 -28.99 -12.43 -10.32
CA SER A 174 -28.97 -13.41 -11.41
C SER A 174 -28.67 -14.85 -10.94
N VAL A 175 -28.01 -14.98 -9.79
CA VAL A 175 -27.61 -16.27 -9.19
C VAL A 175 -28.68 -16.81 -8.22
N LEU A 176 -29.59 -15.96 -7.74
CA LEU A 176 -30.70 -16.40 -6.89
C LEU A 176 -31.83 -16.99 -7.75
N PRO A 177 -32.26 -18.25 -7.50
CA PRO A 177 -33.40 -18.80 -8.21
C PRO A 177 -34.63 -17.93 -7.96
N SER A 178 -35.37 -17.60 -9.02
CA SER A 178 -36.64 -16.90 -8.91
C SER A 178 -37.55 -17.69 -7.96
N LYS A 179 -37.91 -17.08 -6.83
CA LYS A 179 -38.97 -17.62 -5.98
C LYS A 179 -40.26 -17.63 -6.81
N GLY A 180 -40.61 -18.81 -7.31
CA GLY A 180 -41.96 -19.12 -7.79
C GLY A 180 -42.92 -19.25 -6.63
#